data_AF-A0A1G0Z5S5-F1
#
_entry.id   AF-A0A1G0Z5S5-F1
#
_cell.length_a   1.000
_cell.length_b   1.000
_cell.length_c   1.000
_cell.angle_alpha   90.00
_cell.angle_beta   90.00
_cell.angle_gamma   90.00
#
_symmetry.space_group_name_H-M   'P 1'
#
loop_
_entity.id
_entity.type
_entity.pdbx_description
1 polymer ?
#
loop_
_entity_poly.entity_id
_entity_poly.type
_entity_poly.pdbx_seq_one_letter_code
_entity_poly.pdbx_strand_id
1 'polypeptide(L)'
;MKKLGLTIVLSFFVAGMISAADAPANPFERYDKEIKKLEDKQTKEKDKKKIDNIKADIKKAEEKKDKELKKLATPFETEREKLITDIDKAKEKDKNADVTVKQTRLDYVDKMIQYYNDLYAGKTAELPKDPAKTPPPAKDGAKADPADAADKAKKALSGDLAK
;
A
#
# COMPACT_ATOMS: atom_id res chain seq x y z
N MET A 1 -55.78 -3.18 -33.43
CA MET A 1 -54.54 -2.75 -34.16
C MET A 1 -53.39 -2.75 -33.17
N LYS A 2 -52.36 -3.55 -33.46
CA LYS A 2 -51.12 -3.67 -32.66
C LYS A 2 -50.24 -2.43 -32.88
N LYS A 3 -49.70 -1.84 -31.82
CA LYS A 3 -48.45 -1.07 -31.89
C LYS A 3 -47.53 -1.56 -30.77
N LEU A 4 -46.58 -2.41 -31.17
CA LEU A 4 -45.40 -2.74 -30.39
C LEU A 4 -44.55 -1.46 -30.26
N GLY A 5 -44.35 -1.00 -29.04
CA GLY A 5 -43.34 0.01 -28.69
C GLY A 5 -42.07 -0.69 -28.25
N LEU A 6 -41.15 -0.81 -29.20
CA LEU A 6 -39.85 -1.45 -29.14
C LEU A 6 -38.93 -0.94 -28.01
N THR A 7 -38.42 -1.91 -27.26
CA THR A 7 -37.29 -1.98 -26.32
C THR A 7 -36.09 -1.06 -26.60
N ILE A 8 -35.52 -0.41 -25.56
CA ILE A 8 -34.06 -0.40 -25.29
C ILE A 8 -33.83 -0.34 -23.77
N VAL A 9 -33.61 -1.50 -23.14
CA VAL A 9 -32.89 -1.60 -21.87
C VAL A 9 -31.42 -1.40 -22.21
N LEU A 10 -30.88 -0.22 -21.94
CA LEU A 10 -29.49 0.08 -22.25
C LEU A 10 -28.59 -0.54 -21.17
N SER A 11 -28.32 -1.84 -21.37
CA SER A 11 -27.38 -2.65 -20.61
C SER A 11 -25.96 -2.10 -20.75
N PHE A 12 -25.56 -1.16 -19.89
CA PHE A 12 -24.15 -0.82 -19.70
C PHE A 12 -23.48 -1.88 -18.81
N PHE A 13 -23.40 -3.10 -19.32
CA PHE A 13 -22.33 -4.03 -18.90
C PHE A 13 -21.07 -3.59 -19.63
N VAL A 14 -20.32 -2.64 -19.04
CA VAL A 14 -18.94 -2.40 -19.45
C VAL A 14 -18.11 -3.57 -18.92
N ALA A 15 -18.15 -4.67 -19.65
CA ALA A 15 -17.13 -5.71 -19.59
C ALA A 15 -15.87 -5.15 -20.27
N GLY A 16 -15.15 -4.29 -19.55
CA GLY A 16 -13.82 -3.84 -19.94
C GLY A 16 -12.80 -4.80 -19.35
N MET A 17 -12.25 -5.66 -20.20
CA MET A 17 -11.02 -6.40 -19.90
C MET A 17 -9.95 -5.39 -19.48
N ILE A 18 -9.59 -5.36 -18.19
CA ILE A 18 -8.38 -4.68 -17.74
C ILE A 18 -7.26 -5.70 -17.95
N SER A 19 -6.49 -5.53 -19.03
CA SER A 19 -5.19 -6.17 -19.19
C SER A 19 -4.36 -5.95 -17.92
N ALA A 20 -3.70 -6.99 -17.43
CA ALA A 20 -2.86 -6.96 -16.22
C ALA A 20 -1.67 -5.97 -16.27
N ALA A 21 -1.50 -5.23 -17.37
CA ALA A 21 -0.49 -4.20 -17.55
C ALA A 21 -0.94 -2.79 -17.10
N ASP A 22 -2.25 -2.56 -16.89
CA ASP A 22 -2.83 -1.25 -16.51
C ASP A 22 -3.47 -1.27 -15.09
N ALA A 23 -3.01 -2.17 -14.22
CA ALA A 23 -3.45 -2.14 -12.83
C ALA A 23 -2.95 -0.82 -12.20
N PRO A 24 -3.84 0.06 -11.70
CA PRO A 24 -3.43 1.31 -11.11
C PRO A 24 -2.49 1.02 -9.93
N ALA A 25 -1.38 1.74 -9.87
CA ALA A 25 -0.43 1.63 -8.75
C ALA A 25 -1.10 1.90 -7.40
N ASN A 26 -2.17 2.70 -7.40
CA ASN A 26 -3.03 2.94 -6.26
C ASN A 26 -4.39 2.19 -6.41
N PRO A 27 -4.72 1.23 -5.51
CA PRO A 27 -5.97 0.47 -5.58
C PRO A 27 -7.24 1.32 -5.35
N PHE A 28 -7.10 2.53 -4.80
CA PHE A 28 -8.21 3.44 -4.54
C PHE A 28 -8.53 4.37 -5.72
N GLU A 29 -7.59 4.55 -6.65
CA GLU A 29 -7.70 5.51 -7.76
C GLU A 29 -8.91 5.22 -8.66
N ARG A 30 -9.29 3.95 -8.79
CA ARG A 30 -10.49 3.56 -9.56
C ARG A 30 -11.77 4.18 -8.97
N TYR A 31 -11.87 4.23 -7.64
CA TYR A 31 -13.03 4.79 -6.94
C TYR A 31 -13.01 6.31 -7.03
N ASP A 32 -11.84 6.94 -6.89
CA ASP A 32 -11.69 8.40 -7.02
C ASP A 32 -12.08 8.87 -8.44
N LYS A 33 -11.67 8.14 -9.47
CA LYS A 33 -12.09 8.41 -10.86
C LYS A 33 -13.60 8.23 -11.05
N GLU A 34 -14.19 7.20 -10.44
CA GLU A 34 -15.64 6.96 -10.50
C GLU A 34 -16.43 8.07 -9.81
N ILE A 35 -16.03 8.46 -8.58
CA ILE A 35 -16.63 9.55 -7.81
C ILE A 35 -16.55 10.85 -8.60
N LYS A 36 -15.37 11.24 -9.08
CA LYS A 36 -15.19 12.46 -9.87
C LYS A 36 -16.07 12.49 -11.12
N LYS A 37 -16.19 11.36 -11.82
CA LYS A 37 -17.07 11.25 -13.00
C LYS A 37 -18.55 11.40 -12.64
N LEU A 38 -18.96 10.93 -11.46
CA LEU A 38 -20.33 11.09 -10.97
C LEU A 38 -20.59 12.53 -10.50
N GLU A 39 -19.63 13.17 -9.84
CA GLU A 39 -19.69 14.61 -9.48
C GLU A 39 -19.81 15.50 -10.73
N ASP A 40 -19.00 15.23 -11.77
CA ASP A 40 -19.08 15.93 -13.06
C ASP A 40 -20.44 15.73 -13.76
N LYS A 41 -21.07 14.56 -13.59
CA LYS A 41 -22.43 14.32 -14.09
C LYS A 41 -23.47 15.07 -13.27
N GLN A 42 -23.32 15.08 -11.94
CA GLN A 42 -24.23 15.77 -11.04
C GLN A 42 -24.29 17.27 -11.35
N THR A 43 -23.14 17.91 -11.57
CA THR A 43 -23.08 19.35 -11.88
C THR A 43 -23.74 19.73 -13.21
N LYS A 44 -23.83 18.79 -14.16
CA LYS A 44 -24.45 18.98 -15.49
C LYS A 44 -25.91 18.57 -15.54
N GLU A 45 -26.38 17.78 -14.58
CA GLU A 45 -27.74 17.29 -14.52
C GLU A 45 -28.69 18.37 -13.98
N LYS A 46 -29.90 18.45 -14.56
CA LYS A 46 -30.94 19.41 -14.18
C LYS A 46 -32.14 18.73 -13.53
N ASP A 47 -32.32 17.44 -13.78
CA ASP A 47 -33.40 16.67 -13.19
C ASP A 47 -33.09 16.30 -11.73
N LYS A 48 -33.96 16.74 -10.81
CA LYS A 48 -33.80 16.50 -9.38
C LYS A 48 -33.73 15.02 -9.01
N LYS A 49 -34.55 14.18 -9.64
CA LYS A 49 -34.59 12.74 -9.33
C LYS A 49 -33.31 12.05 -9.78
N LYS A 50 -32.74 12.45 -10.93
CA LYS A 50 -31.43 11.97 -11.39
C LYS A 50 -30.29 12.48 -10.52
N ILE A 51 -30.34 13.73 -10.05
CA ILE A 51 -29.36 14.25 -9.08
C ILE A 51 -29.33 13.41 -7.81
N ASP A 52 -30.50 13.06 -7.26
CA ASP A 52 -30.61 12.23 -6.05
C ASP A 52 -30.05 10.82 -6.27
N ASN A 53 -30.29 10.23 -7.45
CA ASN A 53 -29.70 8.94 -7.81
C ASN A 53 -28.16 9.03 -7.93
N ILE A 54 -27.64 10.10 -8.55
CA ILE A 54 -26.20 10.31 -8.68
C ILE A 54 -25.56 10.48 -7.29
N LYS A 55 -26.21 11.19 -6.35
CA LYS A 55 -25.74 11.29 -4.96
C LYS A 55 -25.66 9.92 -4.28
N ALA A 56 -26.67 9.07 -4.49
CA ALA A 56 -26.67 7.72 -3.94
C ALA A 56 -25.54 6.87 -4.53
N ASP A 57 -25.23 7.03 -5.82
CA ASP A 57 -24.14 6.31 -6.48
C ASP A 57 -22.75 6.81 -6.02
N ILE A 58 -22.58 8.12 -5.81
CA ILE A 58 -21.36 8.69 -5.20
C ILE A 58 -21.15 8.06 -3.82
N LYS A 59 -22.18 8.08 -2.97
CA LYS A 59 -22.09 7.49 -1.62
C LYS A 59 -21.73 6.01 -1.66
N LYS A 60 -22.29 5.23 -2.60
CA LYS A 60 -21.93 3.81 -2.76
C LYS A 60 -20.48 3.63 -3.21
N ALA A 61 -19.95 4.51 -4.05
CA ALA A 61 -18.56 4.46 -4.48
C ALA A 61 -17.61 4.78 -3.32
N GLU A 62 -17.94 5.78 -2.49
CA GLU A 62 -17.22 6.10 -1.24
C GLU A 62 -17.25 4.91 -0.26
N GLU A 63 -18.42 4.32 -0.02
CA GLU A 63 -18.55 3.13 0.85
C GLU A 63 -17.71 1.94 0.35
N LYS A 64 -17.58 1.76 -0.96
CA LYS A 64 -16.69 0.73 -1.54
C LYS A 64 -15.22 1.06 -1.32
N LYS A 65 -14.83 2.33 -1.49
CA LYS A 65 -13.48 2.82 -1.22
C LYS A 65 -13.09 2.55 0.24
N ASP A 66 -13.99 2.85 1.17
CA ASP A 66 -13.79 2.60 2.61
C ASP A 66 -13.67 1.12 2.94
N LYS A 67 -14.50 0.27 2.32
CA LYS A 67 -14.42 -1.18 2.50
C LYS A 67 -13.09 -1.74 1.99
N GLU A 68 -12.57 -1.21 0.88
CA GLU A 68 -11.25 -1.59 0.38
C GLU A 68 -10.15 -1.19 1.38
N LEU A 69 -10.23 0.00 1.98
CA LEU A 69 -9.27 0.44 2.99
C LEU A 69 -9.28 -0.50 4.18
N LYS A 70 -10.47 -0.80 4.73
CA LYS A 70 -10.61 -1.76 5.85
C LYS A 70 -10.03 -3.13 5.51
N LYS A 71 -10.33 -3.65 4.32
CA LYS A 71 -9.81 -4.94 3.87
C LYS A 71 -8.28 -4.98 3.84
N LEU A 72 -7.64 -3.87 3.46
CA LEU A 72 -6.18 -3.78 3.32
C LEU A 72 -5.47 -3.41 4.63
N ALA A 73 -6.03 -2.49 5.42
CA ALA A 73 -5.39 -1.94 6.62
C ALA A 73 -5.71 -2.73 7.90
N THR A 74 -6.92 -3.26 8.07
CA THR A 74 -7.35 -3.93 9.32
C THR A 74 -6.48 -5.13 9.73
N PRO A 75 -5.96 -5.97 8.81
CA PRO A 75 -5.01 -7.02 9.20
C PRO A 75 -3.76 -6.46 9.90
N PHE A 76 -3.25 -5.32 9.45
CA PHE A 76 -2.10 -4.65 10.04
C PHE A 76 -2.47 -3.95 11.35
N GLU A 77 -3.65 -3.33 11.45
CA GLU A 77 -4.16 -2.77 12.72
C GLU A 77 -4.27 -3.85 13.80
N THR A 78 -4.78 -5.04 13.43
CA THR A 78 -4.86 -6.19 14.34
C THR A 78 -3.47 -6.71 14.72
N GLU A 79 -2.54 -6.79 13.76
CA GLU A 79 -1.16 -7.17 14.03
C GLU A 79 -0.46 -6.18 14.98
N ARG A 80 -0.70 -4.88 14.79
CA ARG A 80 -0.18 -3.79 15.61
C ARG A 80 -0.60 -3.95 17.08
N GLU A 81 -1.90 -4.14 17.34
CA GLU A 81 -2.43 -4.34 18.70
C GLU A 81 -1.82 -5.57 19.38
N LYS A 82 -1.67 -6.67 18.63
CA LYS A 82 -1.03 -7.88 19.12
C LYS A 82 0.46 -7.65 19.45
N LEU A 83 1.19 -6.96 18.59
CA LEU A 83 2.61 -6.67 18.79
C LEU A 83 2.84 -5.78 20.01
N ILE A 84 2.00 -4.76 20.23
CA ILE A 84 2.06 -3.92 21.43
C ILE A 84 1.89 -4.78 22.68
N THR A 85 0.85 -5.63 22.71
CA THR A 85 0.60 -6.56 23.82
C THR A 85 1.78 -7.50 24.06
N ASP A 86 2.38 -8.04 23.00
CA ASP A 86 3.51 -8.96 23.08
C ASP A 86 4.81 -8.26 23.53
N ILE A 87 5.02 -7.00 23.12
CA ILE A 87 6.16 -6.18 23.55
C ILE A 87 6.07 -5.92 25.05
N ASP A 88 4.90 -5.55 25.55
CA ASP A 88 4.71 -5.28 26.98
C ASP A 88 4.97 -6.53 27.81
N LYS A 89 4.45 -7.69 27.38
CA LYS A 89 4.76 -9.00 28.00
C LYS A 89 6.25 -9.38 27.94
N ALA A 90 6.95 -9.01 26.87
CA ALA A 90 8.38 -9.30 26.71
C ALA A 90 9.24 -8.42 27.62
N LYS A 91 8.83 -7.15 27.82
CA LYS A 91 9.44 -6.23 28.80
C LYS A 91 9.27 -6.74 30.22
N GLU A 92 8.08 -7.21 30.59
CA GLU A 92 7.83 -7.81 31.92
C GLU A 92 8.72 -9.04 32.22
N LYS A 93 9.14 -9.77 31.18
CA LYS A 93 9.98 -10.96 31.29
C LYS A 93 11.47 -10.69 31.05
N ASP A 94 11.87 -9.42 30.97
CA ASP A 94 13.24 -8.95 30.71
C ASP A 94 13.89 -9.55 29.45
N LYS A 95 13.08 -9.81 28.42
CA LYS A 95 13.52 -10.39 27.14
C LYS A 95 13.89 -9.31 26.13
N ASN A 96 14.93 -8.52 26.42
CA ASN A 96 15.30 -7.33 25.64
C ASN A 96 15.60 -7.58 24.15
N ALA A 97 16.14 -8.76 23.79
CA ALA A 97 16.32 -9.14 22.39
C ALA A 97 14.98 -9.37 21.65
N ASP A 98 13.99 -9.96 22.33
CA ASP A 98 12.64 -10.21 21.79
C ASP A 98 11.87 -8.89 21.62
N VAL A 99 12.03 -7.97 22.58
CA VAL A 99 11.49 -6.60 22.50
C VAL A 99 11.99 -5.87 21.25
N THR A 100 13.29 -5.93 20.96
CA THR A 100 13.89 -5.23 19.80
C THR A 100 13.36 -5.76 18.46
N VAL A 101 13.22 -7.08 18.33
CA VAL A 101 12.67 -7.71 17.12
C VAL A 101 11.20 -7.33 16.94
N LYS A 102 10.40 -7.40 18.01
CA LYS A 102 8.98 -7.03 17.97
C LYS A 102 8.77 -5.53 17.70
N GLN A 103 9.63 -4.66 18.24
CA GLN A 103 9.57 -3.21 17.97
C GLN A 103 9.88 -2.89 16.50
N THR A 104 10.85 -3.58 15.90
CA THR A 104 11.16 -3.46 14.47
C THR A 104 9.98 -3.89 13.61
N ARG A 105 9.31 -4.98 13.98
CA ARG A 105 8.09 -5.42 13.29
C ARG A 105 6.94 -4.43 13.47
N LEU A 106 6.78 -3.86 14.66
CA LEU A 106 5.76 -2.85 14.94
C LEU A 106 5.95 -1.60 14.06
N ASP A 107 7.18 -1.09 13.93
CA ASP A 107 7.50 0.05 13.04
C ASP A 107 7.15 -0.26 11.58
N TYR A 108 7.44 -1.47 11.10
CA TYR A 108 7.01 -1.90 9.76
C TYR A 108 5.48 -1.91 9.60
N VAL A 109 4.76 -2.46 10.58
CA VAL A 109 3.29 -2.52 10.58
C VAL A 109 2.70 -1.11 10.58
N ASP A 110 3.23 -0.20 11.40
CA ASP A 110 2.81 1.21 11.44
C ASP A 110 3.01 1.89 10.07
N LYS A 111 4.16 1.66 9.42
CA LYS A 111 4.43 2.16 8.06
C LYS A 111 3.49 1.57 7.01
N MET A 112 3.11 0.30 7.13
CA MET A 112 2.14 -0.34 6.22
C MET A 112 0.74 0.25 6.36
N ILE A 113 0.30 0.51 7.60
CA ILE A 113 -0.98 1.21 7.85
C ILE A 113 -0.94 2.61 7.23
N GLN A 114 0.16 3.35 7.46
CA GLN A 114 0.35 4.68 6.89
C GLN A 114 0.35 4.65 5.36
N TYR A 115 1.01 3.67 4.75
CA TYR A 115 1.02 3.47 3.29
C TYR A 115 -0.39 3.36 2.72
N TYR A 116 -1.25 2.50 3.29
CA TYR A 116 -2.63 2.37 2.79
C TYR A 116 -3.48 3.61 3.05
N ASN A 117 -3.28 4.29 4.19
CA ASN A 117 -3.98 5.55 4.49
C ASN A 117 -3.57 6.67 3.51
N ASP A 118 -2.29 6.77 3.17
CA ASP A 118 -1.80 7.76 2.21
C ASP A 118 -2.33 7.46 0.80
N LEU A 119 -2.34 6.19 0.37
CA LEU A 119 -2.96 5.79 -0.88
C LEU A 119 -4.47 6.11 -0.90
N TYR A 120 -5.19 5.85 0.19
CA TYR A 120 -6.61 6.18 0.32
C TYR A 120 -6.88 7.68 0.25
N ALA A 121 -5.96 8.49 0.80
CA ALA A 121 -5.97 9.95 0.68
C ALA A 121 -5.57 10.46 -0.73
N GLY A 122 -5.28 9.57 -1.67
CA GLY A 122 -4.89 9.91 -3.04
C GLY A 122 -3.42 10.35 -3.18
N LYS A 123 -2.59 10.14 -2.16
CA LYS A 123 -1.15 10.44 -2.22
C LYS A 123 -0.40 9.30 -2.90
N THR A 124 0.76 9.64 -3.48
CA THR A 124 1.76 8.64 -3.86
C THR A 124 2.50 8.21 -2.60
N ALA A 125 2.53 6.90 -2.34
CA ALA A 125 3.26 6.31 -1.23
C ALA A 125 4.14 5.18 -1.73
N GLU A 126 5.33 5.02 -1.15
CA GLU A 126 6.21 3.90 -1.44
C GLU A 126 5.91 2.73 -0.51
N LEU A 127 5.89 1.52 -1.05
CA LEU A 127 5.65 0.32 -0.25
C LEU A 127 6.81 0.12 0.75
N PRO A 128 6.53 0.09 2.07
CA PRO A 128 7.56 -0.18 3.08
C PRO A 128 8.25 -1.53 2.86
N LYS A 129 9.56 -1.59 3.10
CA LYS A 129 10.33 -2.84 3.01
C LYS A 129 10.11 -3.69 4.26
N ASP A 130 9.76 -4.96 4.06
CA ASP A 130 9.52 -5.89 5.17
C ASP A 130 10.86 -6.35 5.80
N PRO A 131 11.13 -6.00 7.07
CA PRO A 131 12.35 -6.42 7.76
C PRO A 131 12.44 -7.95 7.92
N ALA A 132 11.32 -8.68 7.94
CA ALA A 132 11.31 -10.14 8.05
C ALA A 132 11.76 -10.87 6.77
N LYS A 133 11.69 -10.19 5.61
CA LYS A 133 12.17 -10.70 4.32
C LYS A 133 13.58 -10.21 3.98
N THR A 134 14.15 -9.34 4.81
CA THR A 134 15.52 -8.87 4.63
C THR A 134 16.43 -9.93 5.25
N PRO A 135 17.34 -10.56 4.50
CA PRO A 135 18.30 -11.48 5.12
C PRO A 135 19.03 -10.73 6.23
N PRO A 136 19.26 -11.34 7.41
CA PRO A 136 20.08 -10.71 8.43
C PRO A 136 21.40 -10.30 7.77
N PRO A 137 21.98 -9.12 8.12
CA PRO A 137 23.31 -8.80 7.67
C PRO A 137 24.17 -10.01 7.96
N ALA A 138 24.86 -10.52 6.93
CA ALA A 138 25.76 -11.65 7.10
C ALA A 138 26.59 -11.33 8.34
N LYS A 139 26.49 -12.18 9.38
CA LYS A 139 27.52 -12.17 10.39
C LYS A 139 28.76 -12.55 9.61
N ASP A 140 29.53 -11.57 9.17
CA ASP A 140 30.84 -11.76 8.59
C ASP A 140 31.71 -12.36 9.70
N GLY A 141 31.55 -13.67 9.87
CA GLY A 141 32.55 -14.58 10.40
C GLY A 141 33.66 -14.82 9.37
N ALA A 142 33.85 -13.90 8.43
CA ALA A 142 35.12 -13.78 7.73
C ALA A 142 36.15 -13.30 8.75
N LYS A 143 36.83 -14.26 9.39
CA LYS A 143 38.24 -14.06 9.75
C LYS A 143 38.95 -13.65 8.47
N ALA A 144 38.96 -12.35 8.18
CA ALA A 144 39.90 -11.79 7.23
C ALA A 144 41.27 -11.96 7.87
N ASP A 145 42.04 -12.89 7.32
CA ASP A 145 43.45 -13.03 7.65
C ASP A 145 44.10 -11.65 7.45
N PRO A 146 44.72 -11.03 8.47
CA PRO A 146 45.21 -9.64 8.40
C PRO A 146 46.29 -9.42 7.32
N ALA A 147 46.78 -10.50 6.69
CA ALA A 147 47.69 -10.44 5.56
C ALA A 147 47.05 -9.91 4.26
N ASP A 148 45.75 -10.12 4.02
CA ASP A 148 45.12 -9.75 2.73
C ASP A 148 44.73 -8.26 2.66
N ALA A 149 44.49 -7.63 3.80
CA ALA A 149 44.14 -6.21 3.88
C ALA A 149 45.35 -5.29 3.67
N ALA A 150 46.55 -5.72 4.06
CA ALA A 150 47.77 -4.92 3.93
C ALA A 150 48.27 -4.81 2.48
N ASP A 151 48.06 -5.85 1.65
CA ASP A 151 48.54 -5.87 0.26
C ASP A 151 47.69 -4.97 -0.67
N LYS A 152 46.37 -4.89 -0.42
CA LYS A 152 45.48 -3.98 -1.16
C LYS A 152 45.72 -2.51 -0.84
N ALA A 153 46.06 -2.18 0.41
CA ALA A 153 46.37 -0.79 0.79
C ALA A 153 47.69 -0.30 0.16
N LYS A 154 48.70 -1.16 0.03
CA LYS A 154 49.96 -0.79 -0.65
C LYS A 154 49.79 -0.58 -2.16
N LYS A 155 48.93 -1.35 -2.83
CA LYS A 155 48.64 -1.14 -4.26
C LYS A 155 47.92 0.18 -4.54
N ALA A 156 47.08 0.64 -3.62
CA ALA A 156 46.37 1.91 -3.77
C ALA A 156 47.28 3.13 -3.63
N LEU A 157 48.32 3.08 -2.79
CA LEU A 157 49.28 4.19 -2.63
C LEU A 157 50.33 4.28 -3.74
N SER A 158 50.67 3.18 -4.42
CA SER A 158 51.67 3.20 -5.50
C SER A 158 51.11 3.65 -6.86
N GLY A 159 49.78 3.69 -7.02
CA GLY A 159 49.12 4.09 -8.27
C GLY A 159 48.91 5.60 -8.43
N ASP A 160 49.01 6.36 -7.35
CA ASP A 160 48.73 7.81 -7.32
C ASP A 160 49.98 8.68 -7.43
N LEU A 161 51.18 8.08 -7.37
CA LEU A 161 52.47 8.78 -7.45
C LEU A 161 53.14 8.73 -8.84
N ALA A 162 52.47 8.17 -9.85
CA ALA A 162 53.02 8.03 -11.21
C ALA A 162 52.22 8.76 -12.30
N LYS A 163 51.57 9.88 -11.95
CA LYS A 163 50.92 10.77 -12.94
C LYS A 163 51.40 12.20 -12.81
#